data_AF-A0A8B9G2I6-F1
#
_entry.id   AF-A0A8B9G2I6-F1
#
_cell.length_a   1.000
_cell.length_b   1.000
_cell.length_c   1.000
_cell.angle_alpha   90.00
_cell.angle_beta   90.00
_cell.angle_gamma   90.00
#
_symmetry.space_group_name_H-M   'P 1'
#
loop_
_entity.id
_entity.type
_entity.pdbx_description
1 polymer ?
#
loop_
_entity_poly.entity_id
_entity_poly.type
_entity_poly.pdbx_seq_one_letter_code
_entity_poly.pdbx_strand_id
1 'polypeptide(L)'
;APPTWCQWGCSALKDALSDSDSDLGSTEQLDQGSTDTLANGCRADSEAAKRLAKRLYNLEGFKRCDVARQLGKNNEFSKLVAEEYLSFFDFTGLTLDKALRTFLKAFPLMGETQERERVLIHFSRRYCQCNPEESTSEDGIHTLTCALMLLNTDLHGHVSSS
;
A
#
# COMPACT_ATOMS: atom_id res chain seq x y z
N ALA A 1 -24.29 13.77 3.04
CA ALA A 1 -24.35 12.30 2.94
C ALA A 1 -23.05 11.81 2.31
N PRO A 2 -22.43 10.72 2.80
CA PRO A 2 -21.24 10.18 2.15
C PRO A 2 -21.59 9.66 0.73
N PRO A 3 -20.64 9.67 -0.23
CA PRO A 3 -20.89 9.21 -1.60
C PRO A 3 -21.35 7.74 -1.63
N THR A 4 -22.31 7.43 -2.52
CA THR A 4 -22.95 6.09 -2.65
C THR A 4 -22.00 4.95 -3.00
N TRP A 5 -20.77 5.26 -3.40
CA TRP A 5 -19.74 4.29 -3.77
C TRP A 5 -19.08 3.69 -2.52
N CYS A 6 -19.23 4.34 -1.35
CA CYS A 6 -18.82 3.78 -0.06
C CYS A 6 -19.67 2.58 0.39
N GLN A 7 -20.81 2.30 -0.27
CA GLN A 7 -21.79 1.33 0.22
C GLN A 7 -21.76 -0.04 -0.48
N TRP A 8 -20.91 -0.23 -1.51
CA TRP A 8 -20.87 -1.45 -2.31
C TRP A 8 -19.54 -2.23 -2.28
N GLY A 9 -18.52 -1.73 -1.58
CA GLY A 9 -17.24 -2.43 -1.44
C GLY A 9 -17.04 -2.92 -0.01
N CYS A 10 -17.26 -4.22 0.23
CA CYS A 10 -16.96 -4.95 1.48
C CYS A 10 -18.02 -4.96 2.60
N SER A 11 -19.31 -5.12 2.29
CA SER A 11 -20.27 -5.67 3.28
C SER A 11 -20.10 -7.18 3.42
N ALA A 12 -18.96 -7.64 3.96
CA ALA A 12 -18.75 -8.98 4.52
C ALA A 12 -17.35 -9.06 5.14
N LEU A 13 -17.18 -8.52 6.34
CA LEU A 13 -16.19 -8.96 7.35
C LEU A 13 -16.30 -8.02 8.56
N LYS A 14 -17.46 -8.06 9.20
CA LYS A 14 -17.57 -7.70 10.61
C LYS A 14 -17.83 -9.02 11.30
N ASP A 15 -16.78 -9.56 11.90
CA ASP A 15 -16.80 -10.34 13.15
C ASP A 15 -15.42 -10.96 13.38
N ALA A 16 -15.01 -10.95 14.64
CA ALA A 16 -13.75 -11.44 15.20
C ALA A 16 -12.53 -10.53 14.98
N LEU A 17 -12.26 -9.66 15.96
CA LEU A 17 -11.19 -9.95 16.91
C LEU A 17 -11.44 -9.18 18.21
N SER A 18 -11.65 -9.98 19.25
CA SER A 18 -11.97 -9.62 20.63
C SER A 18 -10.70 -9.24 21.39
N ASP A 19 -10.87 -8.21 22.20
CA ASP A 19 -10.17 -7.82 23.44
C ASP A 19 -9.19 -8.83 24.06
N SER A 20 -8.03 -8.33 24.50
CA SER A 20 -7.26 -8.91 25.60
C SER A 20 -6.33 -7.84 26.20
N ASP A 21 -6.82 -7.22 27.28
CA ASP A 21 -6.03 -6.59 28.34
C ASP A 21 -5.32 -7.68 29.16
N SER A 22 -4.06 -7.45 29.55
CA SER A 22 -3.47 -8.05 30.75
C SER A 22 -2.23 -7.28 31.20
N ASP A 23 -2.19 -7.06 32.50
CA ASP A 23 -1.29 -6.23 33.27
C ASP A 23 -0.42 -7.12 34.20
N LEU A 24 0.75 -6.60 34.60
CA LEU A 24 1.62 -6.98 35.74
C LEU A 24 2.52 -8.25 35.73
N GLY A 25 3.79 -8.05 36.15
CA GLY A 25 4.65 -9.12 36.72
C GLY A 25 6.17 -8.84 36.70
N SER A 26 6.77 -8.62 37.87
CA SER A 26 8.17 -8.21 38.14
C SER A 26 9.29 -9.23 37.87
N THR A 27 10.52 -8.70 37.92
CA THR A 27 11.79 -9.32 38.42
C THR A 27 12.82 -9.79 37.38
N GLU A 28 13.84 -8.93 37.23
CA GLU A 28 15.28 -9.18 37.01
C GLU A 28 15.79 -10.64 36.98
N GLN A 29 16.53 -11.01 35.92
CA GLN A 29 17.88 -11.60 36.01
C GLN A 29 18.52 -11.78 34.62
N LEU A 30 19.83 -11.48 34.58
CA LEU A 30 20.72 -11.46 33.42
C LEU A 30 21.05 -12.87 32.94
N ASP A 31 21.11 -13.11 31.62
CA ASP A 31 22.22 -13.89 31.05
C ASP A 31 22.44 -13.63 29.54
N GLN A 32 23.71 -13.71 29.19
CA GLN A 32 24.39 -13.45 27.94
C GLN A 32 24.00 -14.43 26.81
N GLY A 33 23.70 -13.97 25.59
CA GLY A 33 23.59 -14.91 24.45
C GLY A 33 23.17 -14.37 23.07
N SER A 34 24.17 -14.20 22.20
CA SER A 34 24.10 -14.40 20.73
C SER A 34 23.29 -13.44 19.85
N THR A 35 23.99 -12.40 19.40
CA THR A 35 23.70 -11.63 18.18
C THR A 35 23.89 -12.49 16.92
N ASP A 36 22.96 -13.38 16.56
CA ASP A 36 22.91 -14.01 15.21
C ASP A 36 21.49 -14.35 14.71
N THR A 37 20.44 -14.15 15.50
CA THR A 37 19.06 -14.54 15.13
C THR A 37 18.33 -13.51 14.25
N LEU A 38 18.82 -12.27 14.15
CA LEU A 38 18.09 -11.17 13.50
C LEU A 38 18.14 -11.22 11.95
N ALA A 39 19.19 -11.79 11.37
CA ALA A 39 19.35 -11.80 9.91
C ALA A 39 18.43 -12.80 9.19
N ASN A 40 17.96 -13.84 9.90
CA ASN A 40 17.13 -14.89 9.31
C ASN A 40 15.65 -14.48 9.21
N GLY A 41 15.16 -13.68 10.18
CA GLY A 41 13.80 -13.13 10.17
C GLY A 41 13.54 -12.23 8.96
N CYS A 42 14.41 -11.23 8.73
CA CYS A 42 14.26 -10.31 7.61
C CYS A 42 14.24 -10.98 6.23
N ARG A 43 15.01 -12.06 6.03
CA ARG A 43 15.00 -12.80 4.76
C ARG A 43 13.72 -13.60 4.57
N ALA A 44 13.24 -14.26 5.61
CA ALA A 44 11.98 -15.00 5.56
C ALA A 44 10.79 -14.06 5.29
N ASP A 45 10.79 -12.89 5.91
CA ASP A 45 9.75 -11.86 5.71
C ASP A 45 9.77 -11.30 4.29
N SER A 46 10.94 -11.07 3.71
CA SER A 46 11.08 -10.62 2.31
C SER A 46 10.56 -11.67 1.32
N GLU A 47 10.90 -12.95 1.50
CA GLU A 47 10.37 -14.00 0.62
C GLU A 47 8.86 -14.18 0.77
N ALA A 48 8.34 -14.10 2.00
CA ALA A 48 6.91 -14.15 2.24
C ALA A 48 6.19 -12.95 1.60
N ALA A 49 6.78 -11.75 1.69
CA ALA A 49 6.27 -10.54 1.05
C ALA A 49 6.20 -10.70 -0.47
N LYS A 50 7.26 -11.22 -1.11
CA LYS A 50 7.30 -11.54 -2.55
C LYS A 50 6.18 -12.48 -2.98
N ARG A 51 6.00 -13.58 -2.24
CA ARG A 51 4.95 -14.57 -2.53
C ARG A 51 3.56 -13.94 -2.41
N LEU A 52 3.31 -13.14 -1.38
CA LEU A 52 2.04 -12.46 -1.19
C LEU A 52 1.79 -11.40 -2.26
N ALA A 53 2.79 -10.56 -2.56
CA ALA A 53 2.72 -9.52 -3.59
C ALA A 53 2.35 -10.10 -4.96
N LYS A 54 2.99 -11.21 -5.36
CA LYS A 54 2.65 -11.92 -6.60
C LYS A 54 1.19 -12.37 -6.64
N ARG A 55 0.70 -12.98 -5.54
CA ARG A 55 -0.70 -13.41 -5.45
C ARG A 55 -1.68 -12.24 -5.48
N LEU A 56 -1.35 -11.13 -4.84
CA LEU A 56 -2.16 -9.91 -4.89
C LEU A 56 -2.21 -9.32 -6.30
N TYR A 57 -1.07 -9.28 -7.01
CA TYR A 57 -0.98 -8.77 -8.38
C TYR A 57 -1.80 -9.62 -9.37
N ASN A 58 -1.72 -10.94 -9.24
CA ASN A 58 -2.47 -11.88 -10.07
C ASN A 58 -3.92 -12.10 -9.61
N LEU A 59 -4.33 -11.51 -8.48
CA LEU A 59 -5.62 -11.76 -7.82
C LEU A 59 -5.88 -13.24 -7.50
N GLU A 60 -4.84 -13.99 -7.14
CA GLU A 60 -4.90 -15.42 -6.79
C GLU A 60 -5.55 -15.65 -5.42
N GLY A 61 -6.88 -15.75 -5.43
CA GLY A 61 -7.71 -15.89 -4.22
C GLY A 61 -7.96 -14.57 -3.50
N PHE A 62 -7.73 -13.43 -4.16
CA PHE A 62 -7.92 -12.10 -3.61
C PHE A 62 -8.82 -11.24 -4.49
N LYS A 63 -9.58 -10.34 -3.87
CA LYS A 63 -10.27 -9.26 -4.57
C LYS A 63 -9.41 -8.02 -4.57
N ARG A 64 -9.68 -7.09 -5.49
CA ARG A 64 -8.98 -5.79 -5.56
C ARG A 64 -9.05 -5.00 -4.25
N CYS A 65 -10.13 -5.14 -3.49
CA CYS A 65 -10.26 -4.52 -2.17
C CYS A 65 -9.32 -5.11 -1.11
N ASP A 66 -8.97 -6.39 -1.21
CA ASP A 66 -8.00 -7.02 -0.32
C ASP A 66 -6.59 -6.48 -0.60
N VAL A 67 -6.27 -6.20 -1.87
CA VAL A 67 -5.03 -5.53 -2.27
C VAL A 67 -4.92 -4.16 -1.59
N ALA A 68 -5.96 -3.31 -1.73
CA ALA A 68 -5.98 -2.00 -1.08
C ALA A 68 -5.81 -2.07 0.42
N ARG A 69 -6.54 -2.98 1.07
CA ARG A 69 -6.44 -3.19 2.52
C ARG A 69 -5.06 -3.70 2.94
N GLN A 70 -4.40 -4.54 2.14
CA GLN A 70 -3.09 -5.08 2.51
C GLN A 70 -1.98 -4.05 2.31
N LEU A 71 -1.97 -3.31 1.20
CA LEU A 71 -0.93 -2.31 0.91
C LEU A 71 -1.09 -1.03 1.74
N GLY A 72 -2.32 -0.73 2.19
CA GLY A 72 -2.61 0.47 2.98
C GLY A 72 -2.20 0.40 4.46
N LYS A 73 -1.76 -0.75 4.99
CA LYS A 73 -1.42 -0.89 6.42
C LYS A 73 -0.08 -0.23 6.76
N ASN A 74 0.01 0.37 7.95
CA ASN A 74 1.24 0.95 8.47
C ASN A 74 2.06 -0.06 9.30
N ASN A 75 2.56 -1.12 8.66
CA ASN A 75 3.50 -2.06 9.29
C ASN A 75 4.59 -2.48 8.29
N GLU A 76 5.73 -2.93 8.80
CA GLU A 76 6.92 -3.24 7.98
C GLU A 76 6.65 -4.31 6.93
N PHE A 77 5.93 -5.38 7.29
CA PHE A 77 5.59 -6.43 6.33
C PHE A 77 4.73 -5.90 5.17
N SER A 78 3.76 -5.03 5.45
CA SER A 78 2.89 -4.45 4.42
C SER A 78 3.65 -3.48 3.52
N LYS A 79 4.64 -2.75 4.07
CA LYS A 79 5.57 -1.93 3.27
C LYS A 79 6.40 -2.78 2.33
N LEU A 80 6.95 -3.91 2.80
CA LEU A 80 7.67 -4.88 1.97
C LEU A 80 6.77 -5.45 0.86
N VAL A 81 5.53 -5.83 1.20
CA VAL A 81 4.56 -6.33 0.22
C VAL A 81 4.21 -5.26 -0.81
N ALA A 82 4.06 -3.99 -0.41
CA ALA A 82 3.79 -2.89 -1.32
C ALA A 82 4.95 -2.64 -2.29
N GLU A 83 6.18 -2.64 -1.78
CA GLU A 83 7.38 -2.50 -2.61
C GLU A 83 7.49 -3.63 -3.65
N GLU A 84 7.34 -4.88 -3.22
CA GLU A 84 7.35 -6.04 -4.12
C GLU A 84 6.16 -6.03 -5.09
N TYR A 85 4.98 -5.58 -4.66
CA TYR A 85 3.81 -5.45 -5.54
C TYR A 85 4.04 -4.39 -6.63
N LEU A 86 4.62 -3.24 -6.28
CA LEU A 86 4.93 -2.18 -7.23
C LEU A 86 6.07 -2.59 -8.19
N SER A 87 6.95 -3.51 -7.78
CA SER A 87 8.02 -4.02 -8.65
C SER A 87 7.50 -4.71 -9.93
N PHE A 88 6.27 -5.23 -9.91
CA PHE A 88 5.62 -5.83 -11.10
C PHE A 88 5.13 -4.80 -12.12
N PHE A 89 5.15 -3.52 -11.78
CA PHE A 89 4.82 -2.45 -12.72
C PHE A 89 6.10 -1.94 -13.39
N ASP A 90 6.08 -1.92 -14.72
CA ASP A 90 7.08 -1.25 -15.52
C ASP A 90 6.55 0.14 -15.93
N PHE A 91 7.22 1.17 -15.45
CA PHE A 91 6.90 2.57 -15.75
C PHE A 91 7.96 3.24 -16.63
N THR A 92 8.95 2.49 -17.12
CA THR A 92 10.05 3.07 -17.88
C THR A 92 9.54 3.71 -19.18
N GLY A 93 9.89 4.98 -19.38
CA GLY A 93 9.48 5.75 -20.55
C GLY A 93 8.00 6.17 -20.57
N LEU A 94 7.25 5.89 -19.50
CA LEU A 94 5.91 6.44 -19.31
C LEU A 94 6.00 7.79 -18.62
N THR A 95 5.15 8.73 -19.04
CA THR A 95 4.91 9.96 -18.28
C THR A 95 4.19 9.64 -16.97
N LEU A 96 4.38 10.48 -15.94
CA LEU A 96 3.79 10.30 -14.61
C LEU A 96 2.28 10.02 -14.65
N ASP A 97 1.53 10.75 -15.48
CA ASP A 97 0.09 10.57 -15.62
C ASP A 97 -0.28 9.18 -16.21
N LYS A 98 0.49 8.68 -17.17
CA LYS A 98 0.27 7.36 -17.79
C LYS A 98 0.65 6.23 -16.83
N ALA A 99 1.75 6.38 -16.10
CA ALA A 99 2.14 5.45 -15.05
C ALA A 99 1.08 5.38 -13.95
N LEU A 100 0.59 6.54 -13.48
CA LEU A 100 -0.45 6.61 -12.46
C LEU A 100 -1.76 5.99 -12.94
N ARG A 101 -2.21 6.30 -14.17
CA ARG A 101 -3.41 5.66 -14.76
C ARG A 101 -3.25 4.15 -14.86
N THR A 102 -2.07 3.66 -15.22
CA THR A 102 -1.79 2.22 -15.29
C THR A 102 -1.88 1.58 -13.91
N PHE A 103 -1.29 2.21 -12.90
CA PHE A 103 -1.36 1.76 -11.52
C PHE A 103 -2.80 1.72 -10.98
N LEU A 104 -3.57 2.80 -11.17
CA LEU A 104 -4.93 2.94 -10.66
C LEU A 104 -5.96 2.02 -11.37
N LYS A 105 -5.64 1.44 -12.53
CA LYS A 105 -6.45 0.38 -13.13
C LYS A 105 -6.37 -0.93 -12.36
N ALA A 106 -5.21 -1.22 -11.77
CA ALA A 106 -4.96 -2.43 -11.00
C ALA A 106 -5.34 -2.22 -9.52
N PHE A 107 -5.07 -1.03 -8.98
CA PHE A 107 -5.26 -0.70 -7.58
C PHE A 107 -6.49 0.20 -7.38
N PRO A 108 -7.54 -0.26 -6.66
CA PRO A 108 -8.67 0.59 -6.35
C PRO A 108 -8.31 1.56 -5.22
N LEU A 109 -8.53 2.85 -5.45
CA LEU A 109 -8.38 3.90 -4.42
C LEU A 109 -9.55 3.85 -3.43
N MET A 110 -9.54 2.84 -2.58
CA MET A 110 -10.48 2.66 -1.48
C MET A 110 -9.73 2.69 -0.14
N GLY A 111 -10.45 3.00 0.95
CA GLY A 111 -9.86 3.23 2.26
C GLY A 111 -9.75 4.72 2.63
N GLU A 112 -9.12 5.01 3.75
CA GLU A 112 -8.93 6.36 4.26
C GLU A 112 -7.85 7.13 3.47
N THR A 113 -7.88 8.47 3.53
CA THR A 113 -6.89 9.32 2.85
C THR A 113 -5.45 8.89 3.17
N GLN A 114 -5.16 8.61 4.44
CA GLN A 114 -3.82 8.20 4.89
C GLN A 114 -3.40 6.83 4.34
N GLU A 115 -4.33 5.89 4.17
CA GLU A 115 -4.03 4.58 3.59
C GLU A 115 -3.66 4.70 2.11
N ARG A 116 -4.40 5.54 1.38
CA ARG A 116 -4.14 5.82 -0.04
C ARG A 116 -2.78 6.48 -0.20
N GLU A 117 -2.50 7.49 0.61
CA GLU A 117 -1.22 8.23 0.59
C GLU A 117 -0.02 7.30 0.79
N ARG A 118 -0.09 6.37 1.75
CA ARG A 118 0.98 5.38 1.97
C ARG A 118 1.30 4.57 0.72
N VAL A 119 0.28 4.11 0.00
CA VAL A 119 0.48 3.34 -1.23
C VAL A 119 1.06 4.21 -2.35
N LEU A 120 0.68 5.48 -2.42
CA LEU A 120 1.23 6.42 -3.41
C LEU A 120 2.71 6.75 -3.20
N ILE A 121 3.19 6.74 -1.95
CA ILE A 121 4.63 6.87 -1.67
C ILE A 121 5.39 5.74 -2.38
N HIS A 122 4.91 4.50 -2.28
CA HIS A 122 5.52 3.36 -2.95
C HIS A 122 5.43 3.46 -4.48
N PHE A 123 4.31 3.96 -5.02
CA PHE A 123 4.20 4.26 -6.46
C PHE A 123 5.24 5.29 -6.92
N SER A 124 5.41 6.38 -6.16
CA SER A 124 6.33 7.47 -6.48
C SER A 124 7.77 6.97 -6.54
N ARG A 125 8.18 6.19 -5.52
CA ARG A 125 9.47 5.51 -5.47
C ARG A 125 9.71 4.64 -6.71
N ARG A 126 8.72 3.81 -7.06
CA ARG A 126 8.82 2.93 -8.22
C ARG A 126 8.94 3.71 -9.53
N TYR A 127 8.19 4.79 -9.69
CA TYR A 127 8.27 5.65 -10.86
C TYR A 127 9.67 6.27 -11.03
N CYS A 128 10.26 6.80 -9.96
CA CYS A 128 11.63 7.33 -9.97
C CYS A 128 12.66 6.25 -10.30
N GLN A 129 12.52 5.03 -9.74
CA GLN A 129 13.41 3.91 -10.06
C GLN A 129 13.35 3.50 -11.54
N CYS A 130 12.18 3.56 -12.16
CA CYS A 130 12.01 3.27 -13.59
C CYS A 130 12.48 4.40 -14.52
N ASN A 131 12.58 5.63 -14.00
CA ASN A 131 12.89 6.85 -14.77
C ASN A 131 13.97 7.71 -14.07
N PRO A 132 15.19 7.20 -13.87
CA PRO A 132 16.24 7.89 -13.12
C PRO A 132 16.76 9.18 -13.78
N GLU A 133 16.55 9.34 -15.08
CA GLU A 133 16.94 10.52 -15.87
C GLU A 133 15.95 11.70 -15.69
N GLU A 134 14.77 11.45 -15.13
CA GLU A 134 13.80 12.49 -14.85
C GLU A 134 14.26 13.28 -13.61
N SER A 135 14.57 14.57 -13.78
CA SER A 135 15.19 15.43 -12.76
C SER A 135 14.29 15.78 -11.56
N THR A 136 13.18 15.07 -11.39
CA THR A 136 12.21 15.30 -10.32
C THR A 136 12.51 14.38 -9.15
N SER A 137 12.72 14.95 -7.96
CA SER A 137 12.95 14.18 -6.73
C SER A 137 11.74 13.33 -6.35
N GLU A 138 11.96 12.28 -5.54
CA GLU A 138 10.90 11.43 -4.99
C GLU A 138 9.80 12.27 -4.31
N ASP A 139 10.19 13.29 -3.54
CA ASP A 139 9.27 14.23 -2.90
C ASP A 139 8.45 15.05 -3.91
N GLY A 140 9.05 15.41 -5.05
CA GLY A 140 8.38 16.09 -6.15
C GLY A 140 7.34 15.20 -6.82
N ILE A 141 7.70 13.95 -7.12
CA ILE A 141 6.76 12.96 -7.69
C ILE A 141 5.65 12.62 -6.69
N HIS A 142 5.96 12.49 -5.40
CA HIS A 142 4.95 12.27 -4.37
C HIS A 142 3.98 13.46 -4.28
N THR A 143 4.49 14.68 -4.24
CA THR A 143 3.67 15.91 -4.25
C THR A 143 2.78 15.98 -5.49
N LEU A 144 3.32 15.69 -6.67
CA LEU A 144 2.56 15.65 -7.92
C LEU A 144 1.47 14.56 -7.91
N THR A 145 1.79 13.39 -7.37
CA THR A 145 0.85 12.27 -7.27
C THR A 145 -0.29 12.59 -6.28
N CYS A 146 0.02 13.22 -5.15
CA CYS A 146 -0.96 13.73 -4.21
C CYS A 146 -1.84 14.83 -4.85
N ALA A 147 -1.25 15.75 -5.62
CA ALA A 147 -1.99 16.76 -6.38
C ALA A 147 -2.92 16.12 -7.45
N LEU A 148 -2.45 15.11 -8.18
CA LEU A 148 -3.22 14.33 -9.16
C LEU A 148 -4.39 13.56 -8.50
N MET A 149 -4.22 13.09 -7.27
CA MET A 149 -5.29 12.44 -6.50
C MET A 149 -6.32 13.43 -5.96
N LEU A 150 -5.88 14.61 -5.50
CA LEU A 150 -6.79 15.70 -5.13
C LEU A 150 -7.60 16.17 -6.36
N LEU A 151 -6.97 16.25 -7.53
CA LEU A 151 -7.65 16.57 -8.80
C LEU A 151 -8.70 15.53 -9.19
N ASN A 152 -8.45 14.24 -8.94
CA ASN A 152 -9.43 13.17 -9.17
C ASN A 152 -10.60 13.20 -8.18
N THR A 153 -10.46 13.88 -7.04
CA THR A 153 -11.55 14.11 -6.09
C THR A 153 -12.47 15.25 -6.56
N ASP A 154 -11.92 16.23 -7.29
CA ASP A 154 -12.67 17.39 -7.81
C ASP A 154 -13.40 17.06 -9.13
N LEU A 155 -12.84 16.20 -9.99
CA LEU A 155 -13.45 15.87 -11.28
C LEU A 155 -14.61 14.85 -11.21
N HIS A 156 -14.89 14.25 -10.06
CA HIS A 156 -16.07 13.38 -9.84
C HIS A 156 -17.11 14.01 -8.90
N GLY A 157 -17.03 15.32 -8.67
CA GLY A 157 -18.04 16.09 -7.94
C GLY A 157 -19.16 16.66 -8.81
N HIS A 158 -19.10 16.56 -10.15
CA HIS A 158 -20.02 17.32 -11.01
C HIS A 158 -20.35 16.64 -12.36
N VAL A 159 -21.01 15.47 -12.32
CA VAL A 159 -21.91 14.96 -13.37
C VAL A 159 -22.77 13.90 -12.68
N SER A 160 -24.04 14.12 -12.33
CA SER A 160 -25.09 14.72 -13.14
C SER A 160 -26.17 15.31 -12.22
N SER A 161 -26.36 16.63 -12.32
CA SER A 161 -27.68 17.24 -12.17
C SER A 161 -28.40 17.00 -13.48
N SER A 162 -29.48 16.21 -13.48
CA SER A 162 -30.69 16.33 -14.31
C SER A 162 -31.51 15.05 -14.24
#